data_AF-A0A6B1BN12-F1
#
_entry.id   AF-A0A6B1BN12-F1
#
_cell.length_a   1.000
_cell.length_b   1.000
_cell.length_c   1.000
_cell.angle_alpha   90.00
_cell.angle_beta   90.00
_cell.angle_gamma   90.00
#
_symmetry.space_group_name_H-M   'P 1'
#
loop_
_entity.id
_entity.type
_entity.pdbx_description
1 polymer ?
#
loop_
_entity_poly.entity_id
_entity_poly.type
_entity_poly.pdbx_seq_one_letter_code
_entity_poly.pdbx_strand_id
1 'polypeptide(L)' 'MFAIRKGKWKLVLGQESGGSQTDRKVETEGQLYNMETDKEETTNVYEEHPKVVAELTALLEKYEREGRSAPVMA' A
#
# COMPACT_ATOMS: atom_id res chain seq x y z
N MET A 1 6.96 -4.68 5.34
CA MET A 1 5.62 -4.23 4.91
C MET A 1 5.63 -2.72 4.76
N PHE A 2 5.40 -2.22 3.55
CA PHE A 2 5.34 -0.79 3.25
C PHE A 2 3.93 -0.41 2.83
N ALA A 3 3.42 0.70 3.33
CA ALA A 3 2.10 1.19 2.94
C ALA A 3 2.12 2.70 2.76
N ILE A 4 1.39 3.18 1.75
CA ILE A 4 1.20 4.60 1.49
C ILE A 4 -0.29 4.90 1.41
N ARG A 5 -0.70 5.98 2.06
CA ARG A 5 -2.06 6.51 1.98
C ARG A 5 -2.01 7.90 1.34
N LYS A 6 -2.76 8.09 0.27
CA LYS A 6 -2.91 9.39 -0.41
C LYS A 6 -4.37 9.63 -0.74
N GLY A 7 -4.95 10.64 -0.09
CA GLY A 7 -6.37 10.95 -0.22
C GLY A 7 -7.23 9.74 0.16
N LYS A 8 -8.04 9.27 -0.79
CA LYS A 8 -8.92 8.12 -0.62
C LYS A 8 -8.24 6.77 -0.80
N TRP A 9 -7.03 6.73 -1.33
CA TRP A 9 -6.38 5.46 -1.67
C TRP A 9 -5.37 5.05 -0.60
N LYS A 10 -5.34 3.76 -0.29
CA LYS A 10 -4.33 3.11 0.54
C LYS A 10 -3.73 1.94 -0.23
N LEU A 11 -2.44 2.05 -0.56
CA LEU A 11 -1.66 0.98 -1.19
C LEU A 11 -0.78 0.31 -0.13
N VAL A 12 -0.81 -1.01 -0.09
CA VAL A 12 0.02 -1.85 0.78
C VAL A 12 0.86 -2.76 -0.11
N LEU A 13 2.18 -2.65 0.01
CA LEU A 13 3.17 -3.47 -0.68
C LEU A 13 3.96 -4.31 0.33
N GLY A 14 4.08 -5.60 0.06
CA GLY A 14 4.82 -6.55 0.89
C GLY A 14 3.92 -7.65 1.44
N GLN A 15 4.41 -8.88 1.28
CA GLN A 15 3.87 -10.10 1.86
C GLN A 15 3.82 -9.95 3.39
N GLU A 16 2.83 -10.57 4.04
CA GLU A 16 2.55 -10.54 5.50
C GLU A 16 1.47 -9.54 5.93
N SER A 17 0.23 -9.78 5.49
CA SER A 17 -0.94 -9.37 6.26
C SER A 17 -0.94 -10.12 7.61
N GLY A 18 -0.35 -9.52 8.65
CA GLY A 18 -0.37 -10.02 10.03
C GLY A 18 -1.76 -9.92 10.71
N GLY A 19 -2.84 -10.05 9.94
CA GLY A 19 -4.22 -9.98 10.40
C GLY A 19 -4.91 -11.31 10.14
N SER A 20 -5.26 -12.01 11.22
CA SER A 20 -6.07 -13.22 11.19
C SER A 20 -7.35 -12.99 10.37
N GLN A 21 -7.39 -13.56 9.16
CA GLN A 21 -8.59 -13.89 8.40
C GLN A 21 -8.18 -14.86 7.28
N THR A 22 -8.18 -16.13 7.68
CA THR A 22 -8.38 -17.35 6.87
C THR A 22 -8.62 -17.11 5.37
N ASP A 23 -7.69 -17.62 4.54
CA ASP A 23 -7.93 -18.04 3.16
C ASP A 23 -8.06 -16.97 2.06
N ARG A 24 -7.55 -15.75 2.26
CA ARG A 24 -7.19 -14.90 1.11
C ARG A 24 -5.71 -15.04 0.81
N LYS A 25 -5.37 -16.06 0.03
CA LYS A 25 -4.09 -16.19 -0.65
C LYS A 25 -3.97 -14.98 -1.59
N VAL A 26 -3.45 -13.87 -1.10
CA VAL A 26 -3.20 -12.68 -1.93
C VAL A 26 -2.01 -13.04 -2.81
N GLU A 27 -2.30 -13.61 -3.97
CA GLU A 27 -1.32 -13.95 -5.01
C GLU A 27 -0.82 -12.70 -5.76
N THR A 28 -1.28 -11.52 -5.37
CA THR A 28 -0.91 -10.23 -5.98
C THR A 28 0.26 -9.60 -5.25
N GLU A 29 1.12 -8.90 -5.99
CA GLU A 29 2.30 -8.19 -5.46
C GLU A 29 1.96 -7.08 -4.44
N GLY A 30 0.68 -6.69 -4.33
CA GLY A 30 0.19 -5.73 -3.35
C GLY A 30 -1.34 -5.69 -3.23
N GLN A 31 -1.82 -4.78 -2.36
CA GLN A 31 -3.24 -4.56 -2.08
C GLN A 31 -3.58 -3.07 -2.16
N LEU A 32 -4.67 -2.70 -2.84
CA LEU A 32 -5.15 -1.32 -2.95
C LEU A 32 -6.58 -1.23 -2.44
N TYR A 33 -6.82 -0.29 -1.52
CA TYR A 33 -8.12 -0.06 -0.90
C TYR A 33 -8.56 1.40 -1.08
N ASN A 34 -9.87 1.59 -1.26
CA ASN A 34 -10.49 2.91 -1.28
C ASN A 34 -11.04 3.24 0.12
N MET A 35 -10.30 3.99 0.91
CA MET A 35 -10.65 4.42 2.26
C MET A 35 -11.87 5.37 2.36
N GLU A 36 -12.40 5.89 1.25
CA GLU A 36 -13.67 6.64 1.29
C GLU A 36 -14.87 5.70 1.30
N THR A 37 -14.83 4.65 0.48
CA THR A 37 -15.96 3.72 0.28
C THR A 37 -15.80 2.40 1.03
N ASP A 38 -14.57 2.01 1.34
CA ASP A 38 -14.15 0.73 1.93
C ASP A 38 -13.14 0.99 3.07
N LYS A 39 -13.62 1.58 4.17
CA LYS A 39 -12.80 1.86 5.36
C LYS A 39 -12.37 0.62 6.11
N GLU A 40 -13.11 -0.48 5.92
CA GLU A 40 -12.85 -1.79 6.53
C GLU A 40 -11.83 -2.61 5.72
N GLU A 41 -11.32 -2.08 4.60
CA GLU A 41 -10.29 -2.72 3.77
C GLU A 41 -10.71 -4.13 3.32
N THR A 42 -11.97 -4.27 2.93
CA THR A 42 -12.58 -5.56 2.58
C THR A 42 -12.37 -5.93 1.12
N THR A 43 -12.24 -4.93 0.24
CA THR A 43 -12.24 -5.11 -1.22
C THR A 43 -10.91 -4.67 -1.81
N ASN A 44 -10.09 -5.62 -2.25
CA ASN A 44 -8.84 -5.33 -2.94
C ASN A 44 -9.11 -4.94 -4.41
N VAL A 45 -8.89 -3.69 -4.75
CA VAL A 45 -9.07 -3.15 -6.12
C VAL A 45 -7.74 -2.88 -6.83
N TYR A 46 -6.68 -3.59 -6.41
CA TYR A 46 -5.32 -3.45 -6.97
C TYR A 46 -5.28 -3.67 -8.49
N GLU A 47 -5.90 -4.75 -8.97
CA GLU A 47 -5.93 -5.09 -10.40
C GLU A 47 -6.89 -4.18 -11.19
N GLU A 48 -7.90 -3.60 -10.54
CA GLU A 48 -8.87 -2.71 -11.18
C GLU A 48 -8.31 -1.30 -11.41
N HIS A 49 -7.34 -0.87 -10.61
CA HIS A 49 -6.76 0.47 -10.67
C HIS A 49 -5.23 0.49 -10.83
N PRO A 50 -4.67 -0.10 -11.91
CA PRO A 50 -3.22 -0.16 -12.12
C PRO A 50 -2.55 1.22 -12.20
N LYS A 51 -3.28 2.24 -12.69
CA LYS A 51 -2.78 3.62 -12.72
C LYS A 51 -2.57 4.20 -11.32
N VAL A 52 -3.49 3.91 -10.39
CA VAL A 52 -3.41 4.38 -9.00
C VAL A 52 -2.29 3.65 -8.27
N VAL A 53 -2.18 2.33 -8.49
CA VAL A 53 -1.07 1.52 -7.98
C VAL A 53 0.26 2.12 -8.43
N ALA A 54 0.45 2.35 -9.73
CA ALA A 54 1.70 2.90 -10.26
C ALA A 54 2.04 4.28 -9.67
N GLU A 55 1.05 5.18 -9.52
CA GLU A 55 1.27 6.49 -8.91
C GLU A 55 1.71 6.38 -7.44
N LEU A 56 1.04 5.54 -6.67
CA LEU A 56 1.33 5.35 -5.25
C LEU A 56 2.65 4.61 -5.01
N THR A 57 2.97 3.61 -5.85
CA THR A 57 4.26 2.93 -5.83
C THR A 57 5.38 3.92 -6.12
N ALA A 58 5.26 4.73 -7.18
CA ALA A 58 6.26 5.74 -7.50
C ALA A 58 6.46 6.76 -6.37
N LEU A 59 5.39 7.13 -5.66
CA LEU A 59 5.48 7.99 -4.48
C LEU A 59 6.14 7.31 -3.29
N LEU A 60 5.83 6.03 -3.06
CA LEU A 60 6.47 5.24 -2.03
C LEU A 60 7.97 5.11 -2.29
N GLU A 61 8.37 4.77 -3.52
CA GLU A 61 9.77 4.74 -3.95
C GLU A 61 10.45 6.10 -3.81
N LYS A 62 9.72 7.18 -4.12
CA LYS A 62 10.20 8.55 -3.90
C LYS A 62 10.47 8.79 -2.42
N TYR A 63 9.56 8.41 -1.52
CA TYR A 63 9.74 8.57 -0.07
C TYR A 63 10.82 7.68 0.52
N GLU A 64 10.99 6.48 -0.02
CA GLU A 64 12.08 5.57 0.35
C GLU A 64 13.43 6.19 -0.05
N ARG A 65 13.54 6.71 -1.28
CA ARG A 65 14.74 7.38 -1.80
C ARG A 65 15.02 8.72 -1.14
N GLU A 66 13.99 9.50 -0.85
CA GLU A 66 14.09 10.78 -0.14
C GLU A 66 14.39 10.58 1.35
N GLY A 67 14.43 9.33 1.84
CA GLY A 67 15.10 8.99 3.07
C GLY A 67 14.58 9.78 4.26
N ARG A 68 13.40 9.41 4.78
CA ARG A 68 13.25 9.40 6.25
C ARG A 68 14.04 8.22 6.86
N SER A 69 15.30 8.11 6.49
CA SER A 69 16.31 7.54 7.37
C SER A 69 16.77 8.73 8.22
N ALA A 70 16.68 8.59 9.54
CA ALA A 70 16.98 9.60 10.55
C ALA A 70 18.11 10.57 10.18
N PRO A 71 18.10 11.83 10.67
CA PRO A 71 19.25 12.70 10.48
C PRO A 71 20.51 12.00 11.01
N VAL A 72 21.46 11.71 10.11
CA VAL A 72 22.86 11.69 10.49
C VAL A 72 23.23 13.15 10.68
N MET A 73 23.19 13.60 11.92
CA MET A 73 23.88 14.80 12.38
C MET A 73 24.66 14.34 13.62
N ALA A 74 25.92 13.92 13.44
CA ALA A 74 27.14 14.73 13.31
C ALA A 74 27.63 15.21 14.68
#